data_AF-A0A946EGR7-F1
#
_entry.id   AF-A0A946EGR7-F1
#
_cell.length_a   1.000
_cell.length_b   1.000
_cell.length_c   1.000
_cell.angle_alpha   90.00
_cell.angle_beta   90.00
_cell.angle_gamma   90.00
#
_symmetry.space_group_name_H-M   'P 1'
#
loop_
_entity.id
_entity.type
_entity.pdbx_description
1 polymer ?
#
loop_
_entity_poly.entity_id
_entity_poly.type
_entity_poly.pdbx_seq_one_letter_code
_entity_poly.pdbx_strand_id
1 'polypeptide(L)'
;MKSYKTLTALFFLMQCSLIQCSTSAHADVVSTAQDQCGGNLWVVEISITPVDDYRALISKYACTKGGAFIDGQFYEGGEPAELFENGNVEYSYAGQIIDADNKIVEDHVGAGDALHIDEVPSGFPHLAFVVSRWGASNNYHSYVIYSTFPKLKKITVIERPLSKFQANKKNGRERTVDGFYINKAGDYLIDRLTTKGTDLGTSNASQKWNVETLKLAGDQFISVNIRQYHIDTYTRLK
;
A
#
# COMPACT_ATOMS: atom_id res chain seq x y z
N MET A 1 -21.15 0.55 9.76
CA MET A 1 -20.11 -0.48 9.56
C MET A 1 -19.68 -0.38 8.10
N LYS A 2 -18.52 0.23 7.77
CA LYS A 2 -18.01 0.18 6.39
C LYS A 2 -17.39 -1.21 6.21
N SER A 3 -18.15 -2.12 5.60
CA SER A 3 -17.66 -3.45 5.23
C SER A 3 -17.23 -3.37 3.77
N TYR A 4 -15.92 -3.34 3.55
CA TYR A 4 -15.35 -3.37 2.22
C TYR A 4 -15.36 -4.83 1.74
N LYS A 5 -16.43 -5.23 1.06
CA LYS A 5 -16.43 -6.51 0.35
C LYS A 5 -15.58 -6.34 -0.89
N THR A 6 -14.36 -6.88 -0.85
CA THR A 6 -13.48 -6.96 -2.02
C THR A 6 -14.13 -7.86 -3.07
N LEU A 7 -14.40 -7.30 -4.26
CA LEU A 7 -14.75 -8.11 -5.41
C LEU A 7 -13.44 -8.42 -6.15
N THR A 8 -12.89 -9.61 -5.97
CA THR A 8 -11.75 -10.08 -6.77
C THR A 8 -12.29 -10.57 -8.11
N ALA A 9 -12.12 -9.77 -9.16
CA ALA A 9 -12.42 -10.19 -10.52
C ALA A 9 -11.18 -10.85 -11.13
N LEU A 10 -11.17 -12.18 -11.21
CA LEU A 10 -10.27 -12.90 -12.11
C LEU A 10 -10.79 -12.64 -13.52
N PHE A 11 -10.14 -11.77 -14.30
CA PHE A 11 -10.56 -11.50 -15.67
C PHE A 11 -10.27 -12.74 -16.54
N PHE A 12 -11.28 -13.59 -16.72
CA PHE A 12 -11.48 -14.26 -17.99
C PHE A 12 -11.78 -13.17 -19.02
N LEU A 13 -11.07 -13.16 -20.13
CA LEU A 13 -11.32 -12.26 -21.25
C LEU A 13 -12.78 -12.32 -21.69
N MET A 14 -13.56 -11.36 -21.23
CA MET A 14 -14.89 -11.10 -21.76
C MET A 14 -14.94 -9.62 -22.10
N GLN A 15 -14.98 -9.37 -23.41
CA GLN A 15 -15.01 -8.09 -24.11
C GLN A 15 -15.65 -6.97 -23.28
N CYS A 16 -14.80 -6.11 -22.70
CA CYS A 16 -15.25 -4.88 -22.05
C CYS A 16 -15.50 -3.82 -23.12
N SER A 17 -16.66 -3.92 -23.76
CA SER A 17 -17.27 -2.78 -24.45
C SER A 17 -17.78 -1.82 -23.38
N LEU A 18 -16.91 -0.95 -22.85
CA LEU A 18 -17.18 0.33 -22.15
C LEU A 18 -15.92 0.80 -21.38
N ILE A 19 -14.79 0.88 -22.07
CA ILE A 19 -13.71 1.81 -21.70
C ILE A 19 -13.40 2.58 -22.98
N GLN A 20 -14.07 3.72 -23.16
CA GLN A 20 -13.59 4.70 -24.14
C GLN A 20 -12.23 5.17 -23.62
N CYS A 21 -11.20 4.53 -24.14
CA CYS A 21 -9.82 4.95 -24.02
C CYS A 21 -9.69 6.44 -24.39
N SER A 22 -9.29 7.26 -23.42
CA SER A 22 -8.37 8.36 -23.69
C SER A 22 -7.02 7.76 -24.08
N THR A 23 -6.88 7.33 -25.34
CA THR A 23 -5.79 6.49 -25.87
C THR A 23 -4.41 7.16 -25.91
N SER A 24 -4.26 8.46 -25.65
CA SER A 24 -2.97 9.13 -25.77
C SER A 24 -2.13 9.15 -24.49
N ALA A 25 -2.74 9.37 -23.31
CA ALA A 25 -1.98 9.47 -22.06
C ALA A 25 -1.54 8.08 -21.52
N HIS A 26 -2.31 7.03 -21.79
CA HIS A 26 -1.99 5.68 -21.29
C HIS A 26 -0.80 5.04 -22.01
N ALA A 27 -0.59 5.33 -23.29
CA ALA A 27 0.53 4.74 -24.04
C ALA A 27 1.88 5.23 -23.51
N ASP A 28 2.01 6.54 -23.23
CA ASP A 28 3.24 7.13 -22.68
C ASP A 28 3.53 6.67 -21.25
N VAL A 29 2.49 6.47 -20.43
CA VAL A 29 2.64 5.97 -19.05
C VAL A 29 3.05 4.49 -19.04
N VAL A 30 2.48 3.67 -19.93
CA VAL A 30 2.84 2.26 -20.05
C VAL A 30 4.25 2.09 -20.63
N SER A 31 4.65 2.88 -21.63
CA SER A 31 6.01 2.83 -22.17
C SER A 31 7.04 3.25 -21.11
N THR A 32 6.76 4.31 -20.35
CA THR A 32 7.63 4.74 -19.25
C THR A 32 7.73 3.68 -18.14
N ALA A 33 6.62 3.00 -17.83
CA ALA A 33 6.60 1.94 -16.83
C ALA A 33 7.30 0.66 -17.32
N GLN A 34 7.22 0.34 -18.62
CA GLN A 34 8.00 -0.74 -19.25
C GLN A 34 9.50 -0.43 -19.21
N ASP A 35 9.89 0.80 -19.55
CA ASP A 35 11.28 1.26 -19.48
C ASP A 35 11.83 1.17 -18.06
N GLN A 36 11.02 1.51 -17.04
CA GLN A 36 11.40 1.37 -15.62
C GLN A 36 11.44 -0.09 -15.14
N CYS A 37 10.59 -0.95 -15.69
CA CYS A 37 10.58 -2.39 -15.44
C CYS A 37 11.80 -3.09 -16.05
N GLY A 38 12.35 -2.58 -17.15
CA GLY A 38 13.46 -3.23 -17.86
C GLY A 38 13.04 -4.56 -18.52
N GLY A 39 11.74 -4.71 -18.82
CA GLY A 39 11.12 -5.92 -19.35
C GLY A 39 9.69 -5.66 -19.83
N ASN A 40 8.92 -6.74 -20.02
CA ASN A 40 7.52 -6.63 -20.43
C ASN A 40 6.64 -6.42 -19.19
N LEU A 41 5.86 -5.34 -19.18
CA LEU A 41 4.93 -5.03 -18.10
C LEU A 41 3.52 -5.53 -18.42
N TRP A 42 2.92 -6.26 -17.48
CA TRP A 42 1.58 -6.85 -17.61
C TRP A 42 0.72 -6.47 -16.43
N VAL A 43 -0.54 -6.10 -16.68
CA VAL A 43 -1.55 -6.04 -15.62
C VAL A 43 -2.11 -7.45 -15.45
N VAL A 44 -1.84 -8.07 -14.29
CA VAL A 44 -2.25 -9.47 -14.05
C VAL A 44 -3.46 -9.60 -13.13
N GLU A 45 -3.72 -8.58 -12.31
CA GLU A 45 -4.89 -8.55 -11.43
C GLU A 45 -5.31 -7.10 -11.17
N ILE A 46 -6.62 -6.86 -11.08
CA ILE A 46 -7.18 -5.59 -10.62
C ILE A 46 -8.22 -5.91 -9.55
N SER A 47 -8.03 -5.35 -8.36
CA SER A 47 -9.04 -5.37 -7.30
C SER A 47 -9.75 -4.03 -7.23
N ILE A 48 -11.07 -4.05 -7.09
CA ILE A 48 -11.92 -2.86 -7.02
C ILE A 48 -12.69 -2.87 -5.71
N THR A 49 -12.51 -1.82 -4.92
CA THR A 49 -13.16 -1.67 -3.61
C THR A 49 -13.98 -0.38 -3.59
N PRO A 50 -15.31 -0.45 -3.41
CA PRO A 50 -16.13 0.74 -3.19
C PRO A 50 -15.76 1.44 -1.87
N VAL A 51 -15.58 2.75 -1.90
CA VAL A 51 -15.27 3.58 -0.72
C VAL A 51 -16.08 4.87 -0.80
N ASP A 52 -17.18 4.94 -0.05
CA ASP A 52 -18.13 6.06 -0.09
C ASP A 52 -18.58 6.34 -1.55
N ASP A 53 -18.42 7.58 -2.03
CA ASP A 53 -18.74 7.98 -3.42
C ASP A 53 -17.61 7.68 -4.42
N TYR A 54 -16.59 6.94 -4.01
CA TYR A 54 -15.42 6.58 -4.80
C TYR A 54 -15.27 5.06 -4.95
N ARG A 55 -14.37 4.66 -5.84
CA ARG A 55 -13.83 3.31 -5.94
C ARG A 55 -12.32 3.38 -5.89
N ALA A 56 -11.72 2.60 -5.01
CA ALA A 56 -10.29 2.38 -4.98
C ALA A 56 -9.96 1.16 -5.84
N LEU A 57 -9.07 1.33 -6.81
CA LEU A 57 -8.53 0.26 -7.63
C LEU A 57 -7.11 -0.03 -7.17
N ILE A 58 -6.76 -1.30 -7.03
CA ILE A 58 -5.37 -1.72 -6.84
C ILE A 58 -5.04 -2.73 -7.93
N SER A 59 -4.10 -2.35 -8.78
CA SER A 59 -3.58 -3.18 -9.86
C SER A 59 -2.29 -3.87 -9.42
N LYS A 60 -2.21 -5.17 -9.67
CA LYS A 60 -0.98 -5.95 -9.59
C LYS A 60 -0.36 -6.03 -10.98
N TYR A 61 0.89 -5.64 -11.06
CA TYR A 61 1.69 -5.68 -12.27
C TYR A 61 2.73 -6.79 -12.16
N ALA A 62 2.95 -7.49 -13.27
CA ALA A 62 4.07 -8.40 -13.45
C ALA A 62 5.06 -7.80 -14.46
N CYS A 63 6.30 -7.64 -14.05
CA CYS A 63 7.41 -7.27 -14.90
C CYS A 63 8.18 -8.55 -15.27
N THR A 64 8.11 -8.99 -16.52
CA THR A 64 8.71 -10.26 -16.96
C THR A 64 9.95 -10.05 -17.81
N LYS A 65 10.97 -10.88 -17.60
CA LYS A 65 12.24 -10.88 -18.36
C LYS A 65 12.10 -11.74 -19.63
N GLY A 66 11.09 -11.44 -20.44
CA GLY A 66 10.67 -12.27 -21.58
C GLY A 66 9.31 -12.94 -21.34
N GLY A 67 8.87 -13.73 -22.32
CA GLY A 67 7.55 -14.37 -22.30
C GLY A 67 6.37 -13.40 -22.36
N ALA A 68 5.15 -13.95 -22.29
CA ALA A 68 3.91 -13.19 -22.33
C ALA A 68 2.80 -13.84 -21.50
N PHE A 69 1.92 -13.00 -20.96
CA PHE A 69 0.65 -13.47 -20.41
C PHE A 69 -0.39 -13.53 -21.52
N ILE A 70 -1.02 -14.70 -21.68
CA ILE A 70 -2.14 -14.95 -22.59
C ILE A 70 -3.24 -15.59 -21.76
N ASP A 71 -4.40 -14.96 -21.70
CA ASP A 71 -5.59 -15.43 -20.96
C ASP A 71 -5.30 -15.79 -19.49
N GLY A 72 -4.39 -15.04 -18.85
CA GLY A 72 -3.98 -15.23 -17.46
C GLY A 72 -2.92 -16.31 -17.24
N GLN A 73 -2.53 -17.06 -18.27
CA GLN A 73 -1.44 -18.03 -18.23
C GLN A 73 -0.16 -17.42 -18.80
N PHE A 74 0.98 -17.67 -18.14
CA PHE A 74 2.28 -17.23 -18.62
C PHE A 74 2.89 -18.24 -19.57
N TYR A 75 3.48 -17.75 -20.67
CA TYR A 75 4.13 -18.53 -21.71
C TYR A 75 5.55 -18.02 -21.97
N GLU A 76 6.49 -18.93 -22.15
CA GLU A 76 7.87 -18.65 -22.54
C GLU A 76 8.29 -19.59 -23.67
N GLY A 77 8.85 -19.05 -24.76
CA GLY A 77 9.20 -19.86 -25.94
C GLY A 77 7.99 -20.52 -26.65
N GLY A 78 6.76 -20.06 -26.37
CA GLY A 78 5.53 -20.62 -26.95
C GLY A 78 4.85 -21.69 -26.09
N GLU A 79 5.46 -22.12 -24.98
CA GLU A 79 4.93 -23.14 -24.08
C GLU A 79 4.52 -22.52 -22.73
N PRO A 80 3.52 -23.08 -22.02
CA PRO A 80 3.19 -22.66 -20.67
C PRO A 80 4.40 -22.79 -19.75
N ALA A 81 4.70 -21.74 -18.99
CA ALA A 81 5.83 -21.68 -18.09
C ALA A 81 5.41 -21.28 -16.68
N GLU A 82 6.16 -21.76 -15.69
CA GLU A 82 5.98 -21.34 -14.31
C GLU A 82 6.62 -19.97 -14.06
N LEU A 83 6.00 -19.21 -13.15
CA LEU A 83 6.50 -17.91 -12.71
C LEU A 83 7.34 -18.10 -11.45
N PHE A 84 8.57 -17.62 -11.49
CA PHE A 84 9.52 -17.62 -10.39
C PHE A 84 9.80 -16.18 -9.99
N GLU A 85 9.27 -15.77 -8.83
CA GLU A 85 9.48 -14.42 -8.30
C GLU A 85 10.97 -14.14 -8.06
N ASN A 86 11.45 -12.99 -8.53
CA ASN A 86 12.87 -12.59 -8.60
C ASN A 86 13.73 -13.41 -9.60
N GLY A 87 13.12 -14.36 -10.30
CA GLY A 87 13.71 -15.07 -11.44
C GLY A 87 13.27 -14.42 -12.74
N ASN A 88 12.19 -14.95 -13.32
CA ASN A 88 11.61 -14.49 -14.59
C ASN A 88 10.48 -13.46 -14.42
N VAL A 89 10.04 -13.18 -13.18
CA VAL A 89 9.04 -12.15 -12.88
C VAL A 89 9.35 -11.37 -11.60
N GLU A 90 9.06 -10.08 -11.63
CA GLU A 90 9.00 -9.20 -10.47
C GLU A 90 7.60 -8.59 -10.38
N TYR A 91 7.00 -8.57 -9.18
CA TYR A 91 5.65 -8.03 -9.00
C TYR A 91 5.70 -6.64 -8.37
N SER A 92 4.78 -5.78 -8.80
CA SER A 92 4.56 -4.47 -8.18
C SER A 92 3.08 -4.16 -8.12
N TYR A 93 2.72 -3.26 -7.21
CA TYR A 93 1.34 -2.83 -7.03
C TYR A 93 1.26 -1.32 -7.07
N ALA A 94 0.22 -0.80 -7.74
CA ALA A 94 -0.15 0.61 -7.70
C ALA A 94 -1.66 0.75 -7.58
N GLY A 95 -2.11 1.83 -6.94
CA GLY A 95 -3.51 2.10 -6.75
C GLY A 95 -3.99 3.35 -7.50
N GLN A 96 -5.28 3.41 -7.76
CA GLN A 96 -5.98 4.56 -8.30
C GLN A 96 -7.26 4.80 -7.50
N ILE A 97 -7.77 6.03 -7.49
CA ILE A 97 -9.08 6.36 -6.95
C ILE A 97 -9.91 6.99 -8.05
N ILE A 98 -11.10 6.44 -8.27
CA ILE A 98 -12.05 6.85 -9.30
C ILE A 98 -13.32 7.35 -8.62
N ASP A 99 -13.85 8.48 -9.08
CA ASP A 99 -15.12 9.02 -8.58
C ASP A 99 -16.36 8.34 -9.21
N ALA A 100 -17.54 8.83 -8.82
CA ALA A 100 -18.83 8.36 -9.32
C ALA A 100 -19.05 8.62 -10.82
N ASP A 101 -18.37 9.62 -11.39
CA ASP A 101 -18.44 9.98 -12.82
C ASP A 101 -17.44 9.18 -13.68
N ASN A 102 -16.78 8.17 -13.10
CA ASN A 102 -15.72 7.37 -13.71
C ASN A 102 -14.46 8.17 -14.06
N LYS A 103 -14.21 9.29 -13.41
CA LYS A 103 -12.97 10.04 -13.57
C LYS A 103 -11.92 9.56 -12.56
N ILE A 104 -10.70 9.34 -13.04
CA ILE A 104 -9.53 9.12 -12.18
C ILE A 104 -9.24 10.44 -11.45
N VAL A 105 -9.44 10.44 -10.14
CA VAL A 105 -9.21 11.59 -9.26
C VAL A 105 -7.92 11.48 -8.46
N GLU A 106 -7.38 10.28 -8.35
CA GLU A 106 -6.01 10.01 -7.91
C GLU A 106 -5.44 8.91 -8.80
N ASP A 107 -4.42 9.25 -9.59
CA ASP A 107 -3.86 8.35 -10.59
C ASP A 107 -2.70 7.50 -10.03
N HIS A 108 -2.19 7.84 -8.84
CA HIS A 108 -1.08 7.13 -8.25
C HIS A 108 -1.14 7.06 -6.71
N VAL A 109 -1.76 6.00 -6.19
CA VAL A 109 -1.72 5.62 -4.79
C VAL A 109 -0.59 4.63 -4.54
N GLY A 110 0.58 5.18 -4.20
CA GLY A 110 1.76 4.38 -3.83
C GLY A 110 2.36 3.59 -4.99
N ALA A 111 3.45 2.89 -4.67
CA ALA A 111 4.11 1.90 -5.52
C ALA A 111 4.98 1.03 -4.62
N GLY A 112 4.83 -0.28 -4.69
CA GLY A 112 5.62 -1.19 -3.87
C GLY A 112 5.34 -2.65 -4.16
N ASP A 113 6.05 -3.52 -3.44
CA ASP A 113 5.91 -4.97 -3.53
C ASP A 113 4.57 -5.47 -2.99
N ALA A 114 3.84 -4.64 -2.22
CA ALA A 114 2.46 -4.89 -1.85
C ALA A 114 1.69 -3.58 -1.62
N LEU A 115 0.40 -3.59 -1.97
CA LEU A 115 -0.54 -2.51 -1.70
C LEU A 115 -1.91 -3.10 -1.32
N HIS A 116 -2.51 -2.62 -0.24
CA HIS A 116 -3.88 -2.95 0.14
C HIS A 116 -4.54 -1.81 0.90
N ILE A 117 -5.87 -1.85 0.96
CA ILE A 117 -6.67 -1.00 1.85
C ILE A 117 -6.66 -1.68 3.23
N ASP A 118 -6.33 -0.92 4.28
CA ASP A 118 -6.18 -1.46 5.63
C ASP A 118 -7.51 -1.66 6.36
N GLU A 119 -7.52 -2.61 7.27
CA GLU A 119 -8.61 -2.81 8.22
C GLU A 119 -8.42 -1.87 9.42
N VAL A 120 -9.12 -0.73 9.37
CA VAL A 120 -9.06 0.30 10.42
C VAL A 120 -10.09 0.06 11.54
N PRO A 121 -9.84 0.56 12.77
CA PRO A 121 -10.81 0.48 13.86
C PRO A 121 -12.17 1.10 13.50
N SER A 122 -13.25 0.53 14.05
CA SER A 122 -14.61 0.97 13.75
C SER A 122 -14.80 2.46 14.03
N GLY A 123 -15.33 3.18 13.04
CA GLY A 123 -15.59 4.62 13.10
C GLY A 123 -14.42 5.49 12.63
N PHE A 124 -13.29 4.89 12.25
CA PHE A 124 -12.18 5.64 11.66
C PHE A 124 -12.65 6.35 10.37
N PRO A 125 -12.43 7.68 10.25
CA PRO A 125 -13.10 8.48 9.24
C PRO A 125 -12.42 8.46 7.85
N HIS A 126 -11.20 7.93 7.75
CA HIS A 126 -10.36 8.07 6.56
C HIS A 126 -10.11 6.74 5.85
N LEU A 127 -9.87 6.82 4.54
CA LEU A 127 -9.37 5.70 3.75
C LEU A 127 -7.86 5.56 3.97
N ALA A 128 -7.41 4.35 4.33
CA ALA A 128 -6.02 4.06 4.62
C ALA A 128 -5.48 2.98 3.68
N PHE A 129 -4.45 3.32 2.89
CA PHE A 129 -3.70 2.35 2.11
C PHE A 129 -2.40 2.00 2.81
N VAL A 130 -2.05 0.72 2.86
CA VAL A 130 -0.72 0.26 3.28
C VAL A 130 0.10 -0.06 2.06
N VAL A 131 1.17 0.71 1.86
CA VAL A 131 2.21 0.44 0.86
C VAL A 131 3.35 -0.27 1.56
N SER A 132 3.77 -1.41 1.04
CA SER A 132 4.94 -2.14 1.55
C SER A 132 6.00 -2.29 0.49
N ARG A 133 7.26 -2.17 0.92
CA ARG A 133 8.45 -2.32 0.08
C ARG A 133 9.45 -3.26 0.74
N TRP A 134 9.87 -4.29 0.02
CA TRP A 134 10.79 -5.32 0.46
C TRP A 134 12.16 -5.07 -0.14
N GLY A 135 13.04 -4.40 0.61
CA GLY A 135 14.46 -4.37 0.26
C GLY A 135 15.16 -5.64 0.72
N ALA A 136 16.33 -5.94 0.14
CA ALA A 136 17.17 -7.09 0.50
C ALA A 136 17.48 -7.21 2.02
N SER A 137 17.37 -6.12 2.79
CA SER A 137 17.61 -6.10 4.23
C SER A 137 16.69 -5.16 5.04
N ASN A 138 15.64 -4.60 4.43
CA ASN A 138 14.76 -3.65 5.12
C ASN A 138 13.32 -3.75 4.62
N ASN A 139 12.43 -4.21 5.49
CA ASN A 139 10.99 -4.12 5.28
C ASN A 139 10.57 -2.67 5.58
N TYR A 140 10.12 -1.95 4.57
CA TYR A 140 9.58 -0.62 4.72
C TYR A 140 8.08 -0.65 4.50
N HIS A 141 7.35 0.03 5.37
CA HIS A 141 5.93 0.24 5.25
C HIS A 141 5.62 1.73 5.31
N SER A 142 4.53 2.11 4.66
CA SER A 142 3.93 3.42 4.86
C SER A 142 2.42 3.33 4.72
N TYR A 143 1.71 4.19 5.44
CA TYR A 143 0.32 4.47 5.17
C TYR A 143 0.19 5.67 4.24
N VAL A 144 -0.71 5.58 3.26
CA VAL A 144 -1.20 6.74 2.52
C VAL A 144 -2.66 6.96 2.90
N ILE A 145 -2.95 8.08 3.54
CA ILE A 145 -4.27 8.36 4.12
C ILE A 145 -5.00 9.40 3.29
N TYR A 146 -6.26 9.13 2.97
CA TYR A 146 -7.16 10.04 2.28
C TYR A 146 -8.42 10.29 3.11
N SER A 147 -8.85 11.55 3.15
CA SER A 147 -10.23 11.89 3.51
C SER A 147 -11.08 11.75 2.27
N THR A 148 -12.26 11.15 2.40
CA THR A 148 -13.25 11.01 1.34
C THR A 148 -14.37 12.05 1.43
N PHE A 149 -14.42 12.83 2.52
CA PHE A 149 -15.48 13.80 2.78
C PHE A 149 -14.93 15.17 3.23
N PRO A 150 -15.49 16.31 2.74
CA PRO A 150 -16.56 16.42 1.74
C PRO A 150 -16.10 16.11 0.31
N LYS A 151 -14.79 16.01 0.08
CA LYS A 151 -14.18 15.65 -1.21
C LYS A 151 -12.92 14.83 -0.94
N LEU A 152 -12.51 14.03 -1.92
CA LEU A 152 -11.25 13.30 -1.86
C LEU A 152 -10.08 14.25 -1.65
N LYS A 153 -9.29 13.98 -0.60
CA LYS A 153 -8.09 14.74 -0.30
C LYS A 153 -7.07 13.83 0.38
N LYS A 154 -5.85 13.81 -0.15
CA LYS A 154 -4.71 13.20 0.54
C LYS A 154 -4.40 13.96 1.83
N ILE A 155 -4.44 13.25 2.96
CA ILE A 155 -4.24 13.83 4.29
C ILE A 155 -2.77 13.77 4.67
N THR A 156 -2.16 12.59 4.60
CA THR A 156 -0.77 12.41 5.01
C THR A 156 -0.19 11.10 4.48
N VAL A 157 1.13 10.97 4.63
CA VAL A 157 1.85 9.71 4.55
C VAL A 157 2.48 9.42 5.91
N ILE A 158 2.14 8.27 6.51
CA ILE A 158 2.74 7.82 7.77
C ILE A 158 3.79 6.77 7.44
N GLU A 159 5.04 7.20 7.41
CA GLU A 159 6.17 6.31 7.16
C GLU A 159 6.51 5.46 8.39
N ARG A 160 7.02 4.24 8.14
CA ARG A 160 7.53 3.31 9.15
C ARG A 160 6.57 3.07 10.33
N PRO A 161 5.28 2.79 10.11
CA PRO A 161 4.42 2.29 11.18
C PRO A 161 5.04 1.02 11.76
N LEU A 162 4.84 0.79 13.07
CA LEU A 162 5.35 -0.44 13.69
C LEU A 162 4.74 -1.66 13.00
N SER A 163 5.57 -2.69 12.76
CA SER A 163 5.09 -4.01 12.36
C SER A 163 4.55 -4.80 13.55
N LYS A 164 3.79 -5.86 13.29
CA LYS A 164 3.33 -6.79 14.34
C LYS A 164 4.50 -7.38 15.10
N PHE A 165 5.58 -7.75 14.41
CA PHE A 165 6.83 -8.22 15.03
C PHE A 165 7.41 -7.19 16.01
N GLN A 166 7.44 -5.92 15.61
CA GLN A 166 7.97 -4.82 16.44
C GLN A 166 7.07 -4.46 17.61
N ALA A 167 5.74 -4.47 17.41
CA ALA A 167 4.75 -4.10 18.40
C ALA A 167 4.47 -5.22 19.42
N ASN A 168 4.68 -6.48 19.04
CA ASN A 168 4.37 -7.65 19.87
C ASN A 168 5.63 -8.41 20.30
N LYS A 169 6.73 -7.69 20.57
CA LYS A 169 7.95 -8.25 21.20
C LYS A 169 8.51 -9.46 20.44
N LYS A 170 8.74 -9.27 19.14
CA LYS A 170 9.24 -10.30 18.19
C LYS A 170 8.22 -11.40 17.84
N ASN A 171 6.95 -11.23 18.20
CA ASN A 171 5.88 -12.13 17.79
C ASN A 171 5.09 -11.57 16.60
N GLY A 172 4.83 -12.39 15.58
CA GLY A 172 4.19 -11.98 14.33
C GLY A 172 5.17 -11.66 13.22
N ARG A 173 4.65 -11.14 12.10
CA ARG A 173 5.44 -10.89 10.88
C ARG A 173 5.94 -9.45 10.82
N GLU A 174 7.16 -9.26 10.35
CA GLU A 174 7.70 -7.93 10.03
C GLU A 174 6.99 -7.29 8.85
N ARG A 175 6.58 -8.10 7.86
CA ARG A 175 5.86 -7.67 6.64
C ARG A 175 4.39 -7.30 6.89
N THR A 176 3.95 -7.22 8.14
CA THR A 176 2.57 -6.87 8.48
C THR A 176 2.60 -5.74 9.49
N VAL A 177 1.93 -4.65 9.17
CA VAL A 177 1.76 -3.49 10.06
C VAL A 177 0.89 -3.84 11.27
N ASP A 178 1.20 -3.24 12.42
CA ASP A 178 0.43 -3.39 13.67
C ASP A 178 -0.90 -2.62 13.60
N GLY A 179 -0.90 -1.52 12.87
CA GLY A 179 -2.10 -0.77 12.49
C GLY A 179 -2.55 0.30 13.48
N PHE A 180 -3.68 0.92 13.15
CA PHE A 180 -4.34 1.90 13.99
C PHE A 180 -4.99 1.24 15.21
N TYR A 181 -5.10 1.98 16.31
CA TYR A 181 -5.76 1.51 17.52
C TYR A 181 -6.50 2.63 18.24
N ILE A 182 -7.43 2.26 19.12
CA ILE A 182 -8.19 3.20 19.94
C ILE A 182 -7.70 3.11 21.39
N ASN A 183 -7.36 4.24 22.00
CA ASN A 183 -7.02 4.29 23.42
C ASN A 183 -8.29 4.37 24.30
N LYS A 184 -8.15 4.37 25.62
CA LYS A 184 -9.27 4.48 26.58
C LYS A 184 -10.06 5.79 26.46
N ALA A 185 -9.45 6.85 25.92
CA ALA A 185 -10.12 8.12 25.69
C ALA A 185 -10.95 8.14 24.39
N GLY A 186 -10.89 7.09 23.58
CA GLY A 186 -11.57 7.03 22.28
C GLY A 186 -10.77 7.65 21.13
N ASP A 187 -9.50 7.99 21.34
CA ASP A 187 -8.65 8.57 20.31
C ASP A 187 -8.10 7.49 19.37
N TYR A 188 -8.17 7.74 18.05
CA TYR A 188 -7.47 6.93 17.05
C TYR A 188 -5.98 7.28 17.03
N LEU A 189 -5.15 6.29 17.31
CA LEU A 189 -3.71 6.40 17.40
C LEU A 189 -3.01 5.44 16.42
N ILE A 190 -1.79 5.79 16.04
CA ILE A 190 -0.85 4.91 15.36
C ILE A 190 0.56 5.18 15.87
N ASP A 191 1.33 4.12 16.04
CA ASP A 191 2.72 4.20 16.46
C ASP A 191 3.66 3.94 15.27
N ARG A 192 4.68 4.79 15.10
CA ARG A 192 5.70 4.65 14.06
C ARG A 192 7.11 4.76 14.63
N LEU A 193 8.07 4.14 13.95
CA LEU A 193 9.49 4.36 14.23
C LEU A 193 9.93 5.72 13.69
N THR A 194 10.70 6.45 14.48
CA THR A 194 11.29 7.74 14.10
C THR A 194 12.71 7.89 14.65
N THR A 195 13.52 8.67 13.98
CA THR A 195 14.85 9.10 14.46
C THR A 195 14.79 10.46 15.17
N LYS A 196 13.61 11.06 15.27
CA LYS A 196 13.43 12.34 15.96
C LYS A 196 13.83 12.20 17.44
N GLY A 197 14.74 13.06 17.87
CA GLY A 197 15.28 13.05 19.23
C GLY A 197 16.33 11.96 19.50
N THR A 198 16.93 11.38 18.45
CA THR A 198 18.10 10.49 18.57
C THR A 198 19.22 10.97 17.64
N ASP A 199 20.46 10.64 18.00
CA ASP A 199 21.59 10.81 17.07
C ASP A 199 21.40 9.87 15.87
N LEU A 200 21.70 10.37 14.67
CA LEU A 200 21.64 9.57 13.45
C LEU A 200 22.79 8.55 13.46
N GLY A 201 22.45 7.28 13.21
CA GLY A 201 23.44 6.23 13.04
C GLY A 201 24.16 6.36 11.68
N THR A 202 25.29 5.68 11.56
CA THR A 202 26.04 5.59 10.29
C THR A 202 25.34 4.69 9.26
N SER A 203 24.36 3.89 9.69
CA SER A 203 23.55 3.02 8.85
C SER A 203 22.15 2.84 9.43
N ASN A 204 21.19 2.39 8.60
CA ASN A 204 19.84 2.07 9.08
C ASN A 204 19.84 0.99 10.17
N ALA A 205 20.76 0.02 10.10
CA ALA A 205 20.89 -1.04 11.10
C ALA A 205 21.47 -0.52 12.43
N SER A 206 22.27 0.54 12.38
CA SER A 206 22.85 1.20 13.55
C SER A 206 21.98 2.32 14.12
N GLN A 207 20.83 2.58 13.51
CA GLN A 207 19.97 3.69 13.89
C GLN A 207 19.31 3.42 15.25
N LYS A 208 19.41 4.40 16.15
CA LYS A 208 18.61 4.42 17.37
C LYS A 208 17.22 4.95 17.03
N TRP A 209 16.20 4.16 17.32
CA TRP A 209 14.82 4.49 17.03
C TRP A 209 14.06 4.90 18.29
N ASN A 210 13.23 5.92 18.14
CA ASN A 210 12.14 6.23 19.04
C ASN A 210 10.83 5.73 18.42
N VAL A 211 9.82 5.52 19.26
CA VAL A 211 8.42 5.43 18.82
C VAL A 211 7.78 6.80 18.96
N GLU A 212 7.22 7.28 17.86
CA GLU A 212 6.32 8.42 17.85
C GLU A 212 4.87 7.93 17.75
N THR A 213 4.04 8.36 18.69
CA THR A 213 2.60 8.13 18.65
C THR A 213 1.93 9.32 17.99
N LEU A 214 1.20 9.06 16.91
CA LEU A 214 0.40 10.04 16.20
C LEU A 214 -1.07 9.84 16.57
N LYS A 215 -1.73 10.93 16.94
CA LYS A 215 -3.19 10.99 17.18
C LYS A 215 -3.88 11.61 15.97
N LEU A 216 -4.98 11.02 15.53
CA LEU A 216 -5.88 11.65 14.58
C LEU A 216 -6.72 12.73 15.28
N ALA A 217 -6.63 13.97 14.78
CA ALA A 217 -7.42 15.11 15.20
C ALA A 217 -8.07 15.74 13.96
N GLY A 218 -9.32 15.37 13.68
CA GLY A 218 -9.99 15.72 12.43
C GLY A 218 -9.28 15.12 11.21
N ASP A 219 -8.76 15.98 10.35
CA ASP A 219 -8.03 15.63 9.12
C ASP A 219 -6.52 15.76 9.30
N GLN A 220 -6.01 15.67 10.53
CA GLN A 220 -4.58 15.85 10.83
C GLN A 220 -4.08 14.79 11.80
N PHE A 221 -2.83 14.36 11.60
CA PHE A 221 -2.12 13.51 12.54
C PHE A 221 -1.13 14.35 13.34
N ILE A 222 -1.31 14.37 14.66
CA ILE A 222 -0.52 15.18 15.58
C ILE A 222 0.34 14.25 16.44
N SER A 223 1.63 14.55 16.53
CA SER A 223 2.55 13.87 17.45
C SER A 223 2.17 14.17 18.90
N VAL A 224 1.77 13.15 19.64
CA VAL A 224 1.33 13.28 21.04
C VAL A 224 2.31 12.66 22.03
N ASN A 225 3.25 11.83 21.54
CA ASN A 225 4.28 11.25 22.37
C ASN A 225 5.48 10.80 21.52
N ILE A 226 6.69 10.94 22.08
CA ILE A 226 7.92 10.36 21.52
C ILE A 226 8.65 9.69 22.69
N ARG A 227 8.93 8.39 22.56
CA ARG A 227 9.60 7.58 23.59
C ARG A 227 10.64 6.66 22.99
N GLN A 228 11.66 6.30 23.76
CA GLN A 228 12.68 5.35 23.31
C GLN A 228 12.04 4.01 22.92
N TYR A 229 12.41 3.48 21.76
CA TYR A 229 11.93 2.17 21.31
C TYR A 229 12.83 1.07 21.84
N HIS A 230 12.23 0.12 22.55
CA HIS A 230 12.84 -1.16 22.90
C HIS A 230 11.85 -2.26 22.59
N ILE A 231 12.21 -3.17 21.70
CA ILE A 231 11.32 -4.21 21.19
C ILE A 231 10.75 -5.11 22.31
N ASP A 232 11.52 -5.36 23.37
CA ASP A 232 11.12 -6.28 24.45
C ASP A 232 10.17 -5.63 25.47
N THR A 233 10.19 -4.30 25.59
CA THR A 233 9.41 -3.54 26.60
C THR A 233 8.35 -2.63 25.99
N TYR A 234 8.28 -2.54 24.66
CA TYR A 234 7.30 -1.72 23.97
C TYR A 234 5.87 -2.04 24.40
N THR A 235 5.09 -0.98 24.59
CA THR A 235 3.64 -1.02 24.79
C THR A 235 2.99 0.17 24.09
N ARG A 236 1.77 -0.04 23.60
CA ARG A 236 0.90 1.02 23.08
C ARG A 236 0.51 1.99 24.20
N LEU A 237 0.16 3.23 23.82
CA LEU A 237 -0.50 4.13 24.75
C LEU A 237 -1.90 3.61 25.08
N LYS A 238 -2.23 3.59 26.37
CA LYS A 238 -3.51 3.09 26.86
C LYS A 238 -4.55 4.19 26.91
#